data_AF-A0A6G4RGC8-F1
#
_entry.id   AF-A0A6G4RGC8-F1
#
_cell.length_a   1.000
_cell.length_b   1.000
_cell.length_c   1.000
_cell.angle_alpha   90.00
_cell.angle_beta   90.00
_cell.angle_gamma   90.00
#
_symmetry.space_group_name_H-M   'P 1'
#
loop_
_entity.id
_entity.type
_entity.pdbx_description
1 polymer ?
#
loop_
_entity_poly.entity_id
_entity_poly.type
_entity_poly.pdbx_seq_one_letter_code
_entity_poly.pdbx_strand_id
1 'polypeptide(L)' 'MFALMLGLLIVVFGLAGLRYAATLVEHQNQFELTMYGAEELDTAERVRVTKLTASVVIIVGFGIIAYGLL' A
#
# COMPACT_ATOMS: atom_id res chain seq x y z
N MET A 1 2.10 -4.11 23.33
CA MET A 1 1.08 -5.06 22.81
C MET A 1 0.27 -4.46 21.66
N PHE A 2 -0.50 -3.38 21.87
CA PHE A 2 -1.30 -2.75 20.80
C PHE A 2 -0.47 -2.28 19.60
N ALA A 3 0.65 -1.56 19.85
CA ALA A 3 1.55 -1.10 18.78
C ALA A 3 2.10 -2.25 17.92
N LEU A 4 2.45 -3.39 18.53
CA LEU A 4 2.93 -4.57 17.81
C LEU A 4 1.84 -5.14 16.88
N MET A 5 0.60 -5.27 17.38
CA MET A 5 -0.53 -5.74 16.57
C MET A 5 -0.83 -4.78 15.42
N LEU A 6 -0.86 -3.47 15.69
CA LEU A 6 -1.11 -2.47 14.66
C LEU A 6 -0.01 -2.48 13.59
N GLY A 7 1.25 -2.51 13.99
CA GLY A 7 2.38 -2.56 13.08
C GLY A 7 2.38 -3.83 12.22
N LEU A 8 2.10 -5.00 12.81
CA LEU A 8 1.95 -6.24 12.06
C LEU A 8 0.81 -6.17 11.04
N LEU A 9 -0.34 -5.63 11.44
CA LEU A 9 -1.49 -5.46 10.57
C LEU A 9 -1.15 -4.55 9.38
N ILE A 10 -0.48 -3.43 9.62
CA ILE A 10 0.02 -2.52 8.58
C ILE A 10 0.98 -3.24 7.62
N VAL A 11 1.92 -4.05 8.12
CA VAL A 11 2.83 -4.83 7.27
C VAL A 11 2.05 -5.82 6.40
N VAL A 12 1.08 -6.54 6.96
CA VAL A 12 0.25 -7.49 6.20
C VAL A 12 -0.52 -6.78 5.09
N PHE A 13 -1.14 -5.64 5.38
CA PHE A 13 -1.85 -4.84 4.37
C PHE A 13 -0.91 -4.29 3.30
N GLY A 14 0.29 -3.85 3.67
CA GLY A 14 1.31 -3.43 2.72
C GLY A 14 1.76 -4.56 1.78
N LEU A 15 1.95 -5.78 2.32
CA LEU A 15 2.27 -6.96 1.50
C LEU A 15 1.12 -7.32 0.56
N ALA A 16 -0.13 -7.24 1.03
CA ALA A 16 -1.31 -7.41 0.18
C ALA A 16 -1.34 -6.36 -0.94
N GLY A 17 -1.06 -5.09 -0.62
CA GLY A 17 -0.94 -4.00 -1.60
C GLY A 17 0.10 -4.29 -2.67
N LEU A 18 1.28 -4.80 -2.31
CA LEU A 18 2.30 -5.22 -3.29
C LEU A 18 1.84 -6.36 -4.19
N ARG A 19 1.20 -7.37 -3.61
CA ARG A 19 0.76 -8.57 -4.32
C ARG A 19 -0.38 -8.31 -5.29
N TYR A 20 -1.32 -7.45 -4.89
CA TYR A 20 -2.59 -7.20 -5.59
C TYR A 20 -2.65 -5.84 -6.29
N ALA A 21 -1.54 -5.08 -6.35
CA ALA A 21 -1.50 -3.76 -6.98
C ALA A 21 -2.12 -3.71 -8.39
N ALA A 22 -1.82 -4.70 -9.24
CA ALA A 22 -2.37 -4.77 -10.59
C ALA A 22 -3.89 -4.92 -10.59
N THR A 23 -4.41 -5.87 -9.81
CA THR A 23 -5.84 -6.10 -9.65
C THR A 23 -6.54 -4.88 -9.05
N LEU A 24 -5.90 -4.17 -8.11
CA LEU A 24 -6.43 -2.96 -7.52
C LEU A 24 -6.62 -1.85 -8.56
N VAL A 25 -5.60 -1.63 -9.42
CA VAL A 25 -5.65 -0.61 -10.49
C VAL A 25 -6.69 -0.98 -11.55
N GLU A 26 -6.83 -2.27 -11.87
CA GLU A 26 -7.88 -2.76 -12.77
C GLU A 26 -9.29 -2.47 -12.23
N HIS A 27 -9.53 -2.75 -10.94
CA HIS A 27 -10.81 -2.44 -10.30
C HIS A 27 -11.04 -0.93 -10.20
N GLN A 28 -9.99 -0.14 -9.92
CA GLN A 28 -10.07 1.32 -9.94
C GLN A 28 -10.53 1.85 -11.30
N ASN A 29 -10.02 1.30 -12.40
CA ASN A 29 -10.46 1.66 -13.74
C ASN A 29 -11.92 1.28 -13.99
N GLN A 30 -12.35 0.11 -13.53
CA GLN A 30 -13.74 -0.35 -13.68
C GLN A 30 -14.74 0.56 -12.97
N PHE A 31 -14.37 1.13 -11.82
CA PHE A 31 -15.23 2.01 -11.02
C PHE A 31 -14.98 3.50 -11.26
N GLU A 32 -14.15 3.87 -12.25
CA GLU A 32 -13.72 5.26 -12.51
C GLU A 32 -13.11 5.94 -11.26
N LEU A 33 -12.54 5.14 -10.35
CA LEU A 33 -11.87 5.58 -9.14
C LEU A 33 -10.40 5.85 -9.46
N THR A 34 -10.09 7.04 -9.94
CA THR A 34 -8.71 7.44 -10.24
C THR A 34 -8.06 8.06 -9.01
N MET A 35 -6.79 7.76 -8.75
CA MET A 35 -6.04 8.51 -7.73
C MET A 35 -5.90 9.97 -8.17
N TYR A 36 -5.91 10.89 -7.21
CA TYR A 36 -5.68 12.31 -7.49
C TYR A 36 -4.33 12.50 -8.21
N GLY A 37 -4.36 13.17 -9.38
CA GLY A 37 -3.17 13.39 -10.20
C GLY A 37 -2.70 12.18 -11.02
N ALA A 38 -3.48 11.09 -11.07
CA ALA A 38 -3.15 9.92 -11.89
C ALA A 38 -3.83 9.90 -13.27
N GLU A 39 -4.44 11.02 -13.67
CA GLU A 39 -5.11 11.20 -14.98
C GLU A 39 -4.12 11.09 -16.15
N GLU A 40 -2.88 11.52 -15.95
CA GLU A 40 -1.80 11.48 -16.95
C GLU A 40 -0.96 10.20 -16.89
N LEU A 41 -1.17 9.36 -15.86
CA LEU A 41 -0.36 8.16 -15.65
C LEU A 41 -0.92 6.97 -16.42
N ASP A 42 -0.02 6.22 -17.05
CA ASP A 42 -0.41 4.97 -17.67
C ASP A 42 -0.77 3.89 -16.61
N THR A 43 -1.39 2.79 -17.05
CA THR A 43 -1.79 1.72 -16.11
C THR A 43 -0.58 1.08 -15.41
N ALA A 44 0.56 0.93 -16.10
CA ALA A 44 1.75 0.33 -15.52
C ALA A 44 2.41 1.25 -14.47
N GLU A 45 2.42 2.56 -14.71
CA GLU A 45 2.86 3.61 -13.78
C GLU A 45 1.96 3.64 -12.55
N ARG A 46 0.64 3.58 -12.72
CA ARG A 46 -0.30 3.49 -11.60
C ARG A 46 -0.06 2.25 -10.75
N VAL A 47 0.20 1.09 -11.37
CA VAL A 47 0.60 -0.13 -10.64
C VAL A 47 1.92 0.07 -9.92
N ARG A 48 2.89 0.72 -10.56
CA ARG A 48 4.20 1.02 -9.95
C ARG A 48 4.06 1.93 -8.73
N VAL A 49 3.32 3.02 -8.84
CA VAL A 49 3.03 3.95 -7.73
C VAL A 49 2.32 3.21 -6.60
N THR A 50 1.31 2.40 -6.91
CA THR A 50 0.60 1.58 -5.91
C THR A 50 1.57 0.66 -5.15
N LYS A 51 2.50 0.00 -5.86
CA LYS A 51 3.53 -0.83 -5.23
C LYS A 51 4.50 0.00 -4.38
N LEU A 52 4.91 1.17 -4.83
CA LEU A 52 5.79 2.06 -4.06
C LEU A 52 5.11 2.52 -2.78
N THR A 53 3.85 2.94 -2.84
CA THR A 53 3.06 3.31 -1.67
C THR A 53 2.94 2.12 -0.70
N ALA A 54 2.65 0.92 -1.22
CA ALA A 54 2.59 -0.28 -0.40
C ALA A 54 3.93 -0.57 0.31
N SER A 55 5.07 -0.38 -0.36
CA SER A 55 6.40 -0.49 0.26
C SER A 55 6.60 0.52 1.39
N VAL A 56 6.18 1.78 1.20
CA VAL A 56 6.25 2.80 2.26
C VAL A 56 5.41 2.41 3.46
N VAL A 57 4.18 1.90 3.23
CA VAL A 57 3.30 1.41 4.30
C VAL A 57 3.97 0.29 5.10
N ILE A 58 4.65 -0.65 4.45
CA ILE A 58 5.41 -1.72 5.14
C ILE A 58 6.50 -1.12 6.04
N ILE A 59 7.27 -0.14 5.54
CA ILE A 59 8.33 0.51 6.31
C ILE A 59 7.76 1.20 7.56
N VAL A 60 6.63 1.90 7.42
CA VAL A 60 5.93 2.52 8.55
C VAL A 60 5.48 1.46 9.57
N GLY A 61 4.94 0.34 9.10
CA GLY A 61 4.55 -0.79 9.95
C GLY A 61 5.72 -1.32 10.77
N PHE A 62 6.89 -1.53 10.16
CA PHE A 62 8.10 -1.92 10.89
C PHE A 62 8.56 -0.85 11.89
N GLY A 63 8.45 0.43 11.56
CA GLY A 63 8.75 1.53 12.49
C GLY A 63 7.86 1.48 13.74
N ILE A 64 6.56 1.21 13.58
CA ILE A 64 5.62 1.06 14.69
C ILE A 64 5.94 -0.17 15.55
N ILE A 65 6.30 -1.30 14.91
CA ILE A 65 6.74 -2.50 15.62
C ILE A 65 7.99 -2.18 16.46
N ALA A 66 9.01 -1.57 15.86
CA ALA A 66 10.24 -1.21 16.54
C ALA A 66 9.98 -0.27 17.73
N TYR A 67 9.14 0.76 17.54
CA TYR A 67 8.74 1.65 18.62
C TYR A 67 8.01 0.91 19.76
N GLY A 68 7.14 -0.04 19.44
CA GLY A 68 6.41 -0.82 20.44
C GLY A 68 7.25 -1.86 21.19
N LEU A 69 8.51 -2.09 20.77
CA LEU A 69 9.50 -2.96 21.43
C LEU A 69 10.48 -2.18 22.32
N LEU A 70 10.56 -0.86 22.16
CA LEU A 70 11.29 0.05 23.06
C LEU A 70 10.52 0.26 24.36
#